data_AF-A0A7Y9HV21-F1
#
_entry.id   AF-A0A7Y9HV21-F1
#
_cell.length_a   1.000
_cell.length_b   1.000
_cell.length_c   1.000
_cell.angle_alpha   90.00
_cell.angle_beta   90.00
_cell.angle_gamma   90.00
#
_symmetry.space_group_name_H-M   'P 1'
#
loop_
_entity.id
_entity.type
_entity.pdbx_description
1 polymer ?
#
loop_
_entity_poly.entity_id
_entity_poly.type
_entity_poly.pdbx_seq_one_letter_code
_entity_poly.pdbx_strand_id
1 'polypeptide(L)'
;MNWKLIFQMSLFGLIMAFGTVSLIPERTEFIYWIVIFVFCAFVIAKQCAHKQFWHGFWLSMVNSVWITFAHIYFYHTYAAKHPDIASMGTNMNFLASHPRLLVLIFCPIFGAAFGVLQGVFAFLISRFVKAMPPAV
;
A
#
# COMPACT_ATOMS: atom_id res chain seq x y z
N MET A 1 4.31 -15.61 -12.48
CA MET A 1 4.19 -14.40 -11.62
C MET A 1 5.17 -13.40 -12.19
N ASN A 2 4.72 -12.23 -12.60
CA ASN A 2 5.57 -11.20 -13.20
C ASN A 2 6.11 -10.29 -12.09
N TRP A 3 7.23 -10.70 -11.49
CA TRP A 3 7.88 -9.93 -10.42
C TRP A 3 8.37 -8.56 -10.88
N LYS A 4 8.78 -8.43 -12.16
CA LYS A 4 9.17 -7.15 -12.74
C LYS A 4 8.02 -6.15 -12.66
N LEU A 5 6.80 -6.55 -13.02
CA LEU A 5 5.62 -5.70 -12.91
C LEU A 5 5.33 -5.32 -11.45
N ILE A 6 5.41 -6.28 -10.53
CA ILE A 6 5.20 -6.04 -9.09
C ILE A 6 6.19 -4.99 -8.57
N PHE A 7 7.47 -5.12 -8.89
CA PHE A 7 8.51 -4.16 -8.50
C PHE A 7 8.33 -2.79 -9.15
N GLN A 8 7.96 -2.73 -10.43
CA GLN A 8 7.71 -1.45 -11.10
C GLN A 8 6.50 -0.73 -10.50
N MET A 9 5.42 -1.46 -10.20
CA MET A 9 4.24 -0.87 -9.58
C MET A 9 4.48 -0.50 -8.11
N SER A 10 5.38 -1.21 -7.41
CA SER A 10 5.67 -0.91 -6.00
C SER A 10 6.43 0.41 -5.81
N LEU A 11 7.08 0.92 -6.87
CA LEU A 11 7.67 2.26 -6.86
C LEU A 11 6.62 3.36 -6.63
N PHE A 12 5.39 3.18 -7.09
CA PHE A 12 4.31 4.12 -6.75
C PHE A 12 4.00 4.10 -5.26
N GLY A 13 4.01 2.93 -4.63
CA GLY A 13 3.87 2.80 -3.18
C GLY A 13 5.03 3.44 -2.43
N LEU A 14 6.26 3.32 -2.95
CA LEU A 14 7.43 4.00 -2.38
C LEU A 14 7.32 5.53 -2.47
N ILE A 15 6.97 6.07 -3.64
CA ILE A 15 6.74 7.52 -3.83
C ILE A 15 5.66 8.02 -2.86
N MET A 16 4.58 7.25 -2.71
CA MET A 16 3.52 7.56 -1.74
C MET A 16 4.02 7.55 -0.31
N ALA A 17 4.83 6.57 0.08
CA ALA A 17 5.39 6.50 1.42
C ALA A 17 6.19 7.77 1.76
N PHE A 18 7.04 8.25 0.84
CA PHE A 18 7.72 9.54 1.00
C PHE A 18 6.74 10.74 0.98
N GLY A 19 5.69 10.68 0.15
CA GLY A 19 4.62 11.68 0.10
C GLY A 19 3.91 11.84 1.45
N THR A 20 3.53 10.74 2.10
CA THR A 20 2.86 10.73 3.42
C THR A 20 3.75 11.25 4.55
N VAL A 21 5.06 11.06 4.43
CA VAL A 21 6.02 11.65 5.38
C VAL A 21 6.14 13.17 5.23
N SER A 22 6.12 13.68 3.99
CA SER A 22 6.59 15.04 3.70
C SER A 22 5.50 16.03 3.28
N LEU A 23 4.49 15.61 2.54
CA LEU A 23 3.58 16.51 1.81
C LEU A 23 2.10 16.22 2.07
N ILE A 24 1.73 14.95 2.27
CA ILE A 24 0.33 14.50 2.28
C ILE A 24 -0.18 14.46 3.74
N PRO A 25 -1.22 15.25 4.09
CA PRO A 25 -1.89 15.15 5.39
C PRO A 25 -2.74 13.88 5.52
N GLU A 26 -2.86 13.39 6.76
CA GLU A 26 -3.61 12.18 7.15
C GLU A 26 -5.01 12.07 6.51
N ARG A 27 -5.80 13.15 6.51
CA ARG A 27 -7.16 13.12 5.93
C ARG A 27 -7.21 12.87 4.42
N THR A 28 -6.15 13.25 3.70
CA THR A 28 -6.10 13.13 2.23
C THR A 28 -5.37 11.89 1.76
N GLU A 29 -4.54 11.27 2.62
CA GLU A 29 -3.77 10.07 2.31
C GLU A 29 -4.65 8.95 1.73
N PHE A 30 -5.82 8.72 2.33
CA PHE A 30 -6.75 7.67 1.89
C PHE A 30 -7.21 7.84 0.43
N ILE A 31 -7.42 9.07 -0.03
CA ILE A 31 -7.86 9.36 -1.40
C ILE A 31 -6.75 8.97 -2.39
N TYR A 32 -5.50 9.35 -2.11
CA TYR A 32 -4.35 9.01 -2.95
C TYR A 32 -4.10 7.50 -2.99
N TRP A 33 -4.24 6.81 -1.85
CA TRP A 33 -4.15 5.36 -1.81
C TRP A 33 -5.22 4.71 -2.67
N ILE A 34 -6.49 5.13 -2.60
CA ILE A 34 -7.55 4.57 -3.45
C ILE A 34 -7.21 4.74 -4.93
N VAL A 35 -6.79 5.93 -5.34
CA VAL A 35 -6.46 6.21 -6.75
C VAL A 35 -5.35 5.27 -7.24
N ILE A 36 -4.28 5.10 -6.46
CA ILE A 36 -3.16 4.21 -6.80
C ILE A 36 -3.58 2.74 -6.72
N PHE A 37 -4.44 2.37 -5.78
CA PHE A 37 -4.97 1.01 -5.66
C PHE A 37 -5.73 0.63 -6.92
N VAL A 38 -6.68 1.47 -7.34
CA VAL A 38 -7.49 1.26 -8.55
C VAL A 38 -6.60 1.25 -9.79
N PHE A 39 -5.66 2.19 -9.91
CA PHE A 39 -4.72 2.24 -11.03
C PHE A 39 -3.88 0.96 -11.12
N CYS A 40 -3.25 0.53 -10.01
CA CYS A 40 -2.47 -0.69 -9.96
C CYS A 40 -3.32 -1.93 -10.30
N ALA A 41 -4.53 -2.02 -9.75
CA ALA A 41 -5.44 -3.13 -10.01
C ALA A 41 -5.83 -3.19 -11.50
N PHE A 42 -6.06 -2.04 -12.14
CA PHE A 42 -6.36 -1.95 -13.56
C PHE A 42 -5.17 -2.34 -14.44
N VAL A 43 -3.96 -1.86 -14.12
CA VAL A 43 -2.74 -2.24 -14.86
C VAL A 43 -2.45 -3.74 -14.72
N ILE A 44 -2.60 -4.30 -13.52
CA ILE A 44 -2.47 -5.75 -13.29
C ILE A 44 -3.51 -6.51 -14.10
N ALA A 45 -4.77 -6.06 -14.10
CA ALA A 45 -5.84 -6.69 -14.87
C ALA A 45 -5.58 -6.68 -16.38
N LYS A 46 -4.99 -5.61 -16.92
CA LYS A 46 -4.62 -5.52 -18.34
C LYS A 46 -3.39 -6.34 -18.71
N GLN A 47 -2.33 -6.30 -17.91
CA GLN A 47 -1.05 -6.93 -18.26
C GLN A 47 -0.97 -8.40 -17.85
N CYS A 48 -1.75 -8.84 -16.86
CA CYS A 48 -1.73 -10.22 -16.38
C CYS A 48 -3.01 -10.95 -16.80
N ALA A 49 -2.88 -11.93 -17.70
CA ALA A 49 -4.00 -12.79 -18.10
C ALA A 49 -4.38 -13.84 -17.03
N HIS A 50 -3.45 -14.14 -16.10
CA HIS A 50 -3.59 -15.15 -15.05
C HIS A 50 -2.99 -14.69 -13.71
N LYS A 51 -3.47 -15.26 -12.60
CA LYS A 51 -2.98 -15.03 -11.22
C LYS A 51 -3.04 -13.55 -10.76
N GLN A 52 -4.03 -12.78 -11.21
CA GLN A 52 -4.18 -11.35 -10.90
C GLN A 52 -4.25 -11.08 -9.39
N PHE A 53 -4.98 -11.94 -8.66
CA PHE A 53 -5.05 -11.89 -7.20
C PHE A 53 -3.65 -11.88 -6.56
N TRP A 54 -2.80 -12.82 -6.96
CA TRP A 54 -1.46 -12.94 -6.41
C TRP A 54 -0.56 -11.75 -6.76
N HIS A 55 -0.72 -11.14 -7.93
CA HIS A 55 0.02 -9.92 -8.28
C HIS A 55 -0.40 -8.74 -7.40
N GLY A 56 -1.71 -8.57 -7.14
CA GLY A 56 -2.21 -7.53 -6.24
C GLY A 56 -1.77 -7.74 -4.79
N PHE A 57 -1.82 -8.99 -4.31
CA PHE A 57 -1.37 -9.35 -2.97
C PHE A 57 0.12 -9.06 -2.77
N TRP A 58 0.98 -9.58 -3.66
CA TRP A 58 2.42 -9.38 -3.55
C TRP A 58 2.84 -7.93 -3.75
N LEU A 59 2.14 -7.18 -4.60
CA LEU A 59 2.34 -5.73 -4.73
C LEU A 59 2.13 -5.02 -3.40
N SER A 60 1.02 -5.31 -2.71
CA SER A 60 0.76 -4.71 -1.40
C SER A 60 1.79 -5.14 -0.35
N MET A 61 2.24 -6.39 -0.35
CA MET A 61 3.29 -6.87 0.55
C MET A 61 4.61 -6.12 0.33
N VAL A 62 5.06 -5.96 -0.91
CA VAL A 62 6.27 -5.19 -1.22
C VAL A 62 6.09 -3.72 -0.84
N ASN A 63 4.92 -3.14 -1.10
CA ASN A 63 4.61 -1.78 -0.66
C ASN A 63 4.65 -1.65 0.86
N SER A 64 4.17 -2.63 1.61
CA SER A 64 4.21 -2.58 3.07
C SER A 64 5.64 -2.46 3.60
N VAL A 65 6.61 -3.11 2.94
CA VAL A 65 8.05 -2.99 3.28
C VAL A 65 8.54 -1.57 3.02
N TRP A 66 8.21 -0.98 1.87
CA TRP A 66 8.58 0.39 1.54
C TRP A 66 7.98 1.41 2.51
N ILE A 67 6.69 1.29 2.80
CA ILE A 67 5.96 2.15 3.73
C ILE A 67 6.56 2.03 5.12
N THR A 68 6.75 0.80 5.61
CA THR A 68 7.36 0.54 6.92
C THR A 68 8.72 1.20 7.04
N PHE A 69 9.59 1.03 6.04
CA PHE A 69 10.94 1.60 6.08
C PHE A 69 10.90 3.13 6.10
N ALA A 70 10.09 3.76 5.24
CA ALA A 70 9.96 5.20 5.19
C ALA A 70 9.35 5.78 6.49
N HIS A 71 8.30 5.16 7.01
CA HIS A 71 7.60 5.61 8.22
C HIS A 71 8.45 5.42 9.48
N ILE A 72 9.26 4.36 9.56
CA ILE A 72 10.19 4.17 10.69
C ILE A 72 11.35 5.16 10.61
N TYR A 73 11.95 5.32 9.43
CA TYR A 73 13.12 6.20 9.25
C TYR A 73 12.75 7.66 9.48
N PHE A 74 11.62 8.11 8.95
CA PHE A 74 11.13 9.48 9.09
C PHE A 74 10.03 9.63 10.14
N TYR A 75 10.04 8.77 11.17
CA TYR A 75 8.97 8.69 12.16
C TYR A 75 8.62 10.04 12.81
N HIS A 76 9.61 10.88 13.13
CA HIS A 76 9.34 12.19 13.76
C HIS A 76 8.53 13.12 12.87
N THR A 77 8.86 13.19 11.58
CA THR A 77 8.14 14.00 10.60
C THR A 77 6.76 13.42 10.31
N TYR A 78 6.67 12.09 10.20
CA TYR A 78 5.42 11.38 9.99
C TYR A 78 4.44 11.57 11.14
N ALA A 79 4.88 11.36 12.39
CA ALA A 79 4.06 11.50 13.59
C ALA A 79 3.58 12.93 13.82
N ALA A 80 4.37 13.95 13.44
CA ALA A 80 3.94 15.35 13.51
C ALA A 80 2.77 15.66 12.56
N LYS A 81 2.58 14.86 11.50
CA LYS A 81 1.51 15.01 10.51
C LYS A 81 0.36 14.01 10.68
N HIS A 82 0.54 13.00 11.53
CA HIS A 82 -0.42 11.93 11.79
C HIS A 82 -0.65 11.78 13.31
N PRO A 83 -1.29 12.79 13.94
CA PRO A 83 -1.53 12.78 15.38
C PRO A 83 -2.41 11.61 15.83
N ASP A 84 -3.30 11.08 14.98
CA ASP A 84 -4.15 9.95 15.35
C ASP A 84 -3.32 8.66 15.49
N ILE A 85 -2.36 8.43 14.59
CA ILE A 85 -1.39 7.32 14.71
C ILE A 85 -0.52 7.47 15.97
N ALA A 86 -0.10 8.70 16.29
CA ALA A 86 0.66 8.98 17.51
C ALA A 86 -0.17 8.71 18.78
N SER A 87 -1.45 9.09 18.79
CA SER A 87 -2.35 8.86 19.92
C SER A 87 -2.75 7.38 20.06
N MET A 88 -2.87 6.64 18.96
CA MET A 88 -3.10 5.19 18.98
C MET A 88 -2.00 4.44 19.74
N GLY A 89 -0.74 4.88 19.61
CA GLY A 89 0.36 4.34 20.40
C GLY A 89 0.24 4.59 21.90
N THR A 90 -0.24 5.77 22.30
CA THR A 90 -0.36 6.12 23.73
C THR A 90 -1.40 5.29 24.48
N ASN A 91 -2.44 4.81 23.79
CA ASN A 91 -3.47 3.95 24.38
C ASN A 91 -3.04 2.47 24.49
N MET A 92 -1.90 2.10 23.92
CA MET A 92 -1.37 0.75 23.92
C MET A 92 -0.14 0.64 24.85
N ASN A 93 -0.38 0.50 26.16
CA ASN A 93 0.60 0.35 27.26
C ASN A 93 2.07 0.11 26.84
N PHE A 94 2.40 -1.11 26.36
CA PHE A 94 3.76 -1.52 26.02
C PHE A 94 4.30 -0.89 24.72
N LEU A 95 3.42 -0.53 23.78
CA LEU A 95 3.78 0.05 22.49
C LEU A 95 3.86 1.59 22.55
N ALA A 96 3.33 2.20 23.61
CA ALA A 96 3.41 3.65 23.87
C ALA A 96 4.87 4.13 24.00
N SER A 97 5.73 3.32 24.62
CA SER A 97 7.16 3.62 24.78
C SER A 97 7.99 3.35 23.50
N HIS A 98 7.45 2.60 22.54
CA HIS A 98 8.15 2.16 21.34
C HIS A 98 7.28 2.30 20.08
N PRO A 99 6.92 3.53 19.67
CA PRO A 99 5.98 3.73 18.56
C PRO A 99 6.51 3.26 17.19
N ARG A 100 7.84 3.16 17.01
CA ARG A 100 8.43 2.57 15.80
C ARG A 100 8.17 1.05 15.70
N LEU A 101 8.06 0.35 16.84
CA LEU A 101 7.66 -1.07 16.85
C LEU A 101 6.19 -1.22 16.45
N LEU A 102 5.35 -0.25 16.83
CA LEU A 102 3.95 -0.21 16.43
C LEU A 102 3.84 -0.14 14.90
N VAL A 103 4.56 0.79 14.26
CA VAL A 103 4.64 0.87 12.79
C VAL A 103 5.18 -0.42 12.18
N LEU A 104 6.26 -0.99 12.73
CA LEU A 104 6.88 -2.23 12.23
C LEU A 104 5.93 -3.44 12.26
N ILE A 105 5.06 -3.55 13.26
CA ILE A 105 4.13 -4.67 13.42
C ILE A 105 2.86 -4.45 12.61
N PHE A 106 2.27 -3.25 12.70
CA PHE A 106 0.99 -2.97 12.05
C PHE A 106 1.12 -2.79 10.54
N CYS A 107 2.20 -2.22 10.02
CA CYS A 107 2.35 -2.02 8.58
C CYS A 107 2.33 -3.34 7.76
N PRO A 108 3.01 -4.44 8.16
CA PRO A 108 2.85 -5.73 7.50
C PRO A 108 1.45 -6.33 7.61
N ILE A 109 0.76 -6.17 8.75
CA ILE A 109 -0.61 -6.66 8.96
C ILE A 109 -1.57 -5.93 8.02
N PHE A 110 -1.50 -4.60 8.00
CA PHE A 110 -2.25 -3.77 7.05
C PHE A 110 -1.85 -4.10 5.61
N GLY A 111 -0.57 -4.28 5.34
CA GLY A 111 -0.05 -4.70 4.04
C GLY A 111 -0.67 -5.99 3.52
N ALA A 112 -0.80 -6.99 4.39
CA ALA A 112 -1.46 -8.26 4.07
C ALA A 112 -2.98 -8.08 3.87
N ALA A 113 -3.66 -7.36 4.77
CA ALA A 113 -5.10 -7.10 4.68
C ALA A 113 -5.46 -6.31 3.41
N PHE A 114 -4.76 -5.21 3.14
CA PHE A 114 -4.87 -4.45 1.92
C PHE A 114 -4.41 -5.25 0.69
N GLY A 115 -3.47 -6.18 0.86
CA GLY A 115 -3.05 -7.10 -0.21
C GLY A 115 -4.14 -8.05 -0.63
N VAL A 116 -4.90 -8.60 0.32
CA VAL A 116 -6.08 -9.40 0.03
C VAL A 116 -7.12 -8.56 -0.72
N LEU A 117 -7.42 -7.36 -0.22
CA LEU A 117 -8.33 -6.43 -0.89
C LEU A 117 -7.87 -6.12 -2.32
N GLN A 118 -6.60 -5.73 -2.49
CA GLN A 118 -6.03 -5.40 -3.80
C GLN A 118 -6.04 -6.59 -4.75
N GLY A 119 -5.75 -7.80 -4.25
CA GLY A 119 -5.86 -9.02 -5.01
C GLY A 119 -7.29 -9.27 -5.51
N VAL A 120 -8.29 -9.06 -4.64
CA VAL A 120 -9.71 -9.18 -5.01
C VAL A 120 -10.10 -8.13 -6.05
N PHE A 121 -9.72 -6.87 -5.86
CA PHE A 121 -9.99 -5.82 -6.84
C PHE A 121 -9.35 -6.12 -8.20
N ALA A 122 -8.08 -6.48 -8.24
CA ALA A 122 -7.39 -6.85 -9.48
C ALA A 122 -8.05 -8.05 -10.18
N PHE A 123 -8.53 -9.04 -9.40
CA PHE A 123 -9.26 -10.17 -9.92
C PHE A 123 -10.62 -9.76 -10.50
N LEU A 124 -11.43 -8.99 -9.77
CA LEU A 124 -12.74 -8.52 -10.24
C LEU A 124 -12.60 -7.65 -11.49
N ILE A 125 -11.70 -6.67 -11.48
CA ILE A 125 -11.46 -5.79 -12.63
C ILE A 125 -11.00 -6.61 -13.86
N SER A 126 -10.18 -7.65 -13.68
CA SER A 126 -9.77 -8.52 -14.79
C SER A 126 -10.92 -9.24 -15.49
N ARG A 127 -12.05 -9.46 -14.80
CA ARG A 127 -13.26 -10.05 -15.40
C ARG A 127 -13.97 -9.07 -16.33
N PHE A 128 -13.96 -7.78 -16.00
CA PHE A 128 -14.51 -6.73 -16.85
C PHE A 128 -13.55 -6.36 -17.99
N VAL A 129 -12.24 -6.33 -17.72
CA VAL A 129 -11.22 -5.91 -18.68
C VAL A 129 -10.92 -7.01 -19.72
N LYS A 130 -11.06 -8.30 -19.41
CA LYS A 130 -10.94 -9.37 -20.42
C LYS A 130 -11.94 -9.26 -21.57
N ALA A 131 -13.03 -8.49 -21.42
CA ALA A 131 -13.95 -8.18 -22.49
C ALA A 131 -13.42 -7.09 -23.45
N MET A 132 -12.36 -6.37 -23.08
CA MET A 132 -11.75 -5.33 -23.89
C MET A 132 -10.54 -5.91 -24.66
N PRO A 133 -10.48 -5.76 -25.99
CA PRO A 133 -9.34 -6.25 -26.78
C PRO A 133 -8.04 -5.59 -26.29
N PRO A 134 -6.90 -6.31 -26.37
CA PRO A 134 -5.60 -5.71 -26.06
C PRO A 134 -5.44 -4.45 -26.89
N ALA A 135 -5.09 -3.34 -26.23
CA ALA A 135 -4.84 -2.08 -26.93
C ALA A 135 -3.72 -2.32 -27.95
N VAL A 136 -4.09 -2.14 -29.23
CA VAL A 136 -3.24 -2.29 -30.42
C VAL A 136 -2.09 -1.29 -30.38
#